data_AF-A0A9J6QHK0-F1
#
_entry.id   AF-A0A9J6QHK0-F1
#
_cell.length_a   1.000
_cell.length_b   1.000
_cell.length_c   1.000
_cell.angle_alpha   90.00
_cell.angle_beta   90.00
_cell.angle_gamma   90.00
#
_symmetry.space_group_name_H-M   'P 1'
#
loop_
_entity.id
_entity.type
_entity.pdbx_description
1 polymer ?
#
loop_
_entity_poly.entity_id
_entity_poly.type
_entity_poly.pdbx_seq_one_letter_code
_entity_poly.pdbx_strand_id
1 'polypeptide(L)' 'MKNRTKSFLNLVYLCCAIGLAVFILTLVGRLIGAGLAWNVKEDFPFSLKDVLICLELTWLGLPAGLIIWFFYHR' A
#
# COMPACT_ATOMS: atom_id res chain seq x y z
N MET A 1 -12.71 28.30 -9.09
CA MET A 1 -12.44 26.87 -9.44
C MET A 1 -10.97 26.44 -9.27
N LYS A 2 -9.98 27.34 -9.39
CA LYS A 2 -8.53 27.05 -9.29
C LYS A 2 -8.09 26.32 -7.99
N ASN A 3 -8.74 26.57 -6.86
CA ASN A 3 -8.42 25.91 -5.58
C ASN A 3 -8.97 24.48 -5.46
N ARG A 4 -10.09 24.16 -6.15
CA ARG A 4 -10.67 22.80 -6.11
C ARG A 4 -9.83 21.79 -6.89
N THR A 5 -9.26 22.20 -8.02
CA THR A 5 -8.39 21.33 -8.83
C THR A 5 -7.10 20.98 -8.09
N LYS A 6 -6.50 21.95 -7.37
CA LYS A 6 -5.34 21.69 -6.49
C LYS A 6 -5.68 20.75 -5.34
N SER A 7 -6.84 20.93 -4.70
CA SER A 7 -7.29 20.07 -3.60
C SER A 7 -7.56 18.63 -4.07
N PHE A 8 -8.15 18.46 -5.25
CA PHE A 8 -8.37 17.14 -5.86
C PHE A 8 -7.06 16.44 -6.25
N LEU A 9 -6.10 17.17 -6.84
CA LEU A 9 -4.78 16.63 -7.13
C LEU A 9 -4.05 16.20 -5.85
N ASN A 10 -4.16 16.98 -4.77
CA ASN A 10 -3.62 16.60 -3.46
C ASN A 10 -4.27 15.32 -2.92
N LEU A 11 -5.58 15.15 -3.09
CA LEU A 11 -6.29 13.93 -2.66
C LEU A 11 -5.78 12.70 -3.42
N VAL A 12 -5.66 12.79 -4.74
CA VAL A 12 -5.14 11.69 -5.57
C VAL A 12 -3.71 11.35 -5.18
N TYR A 13 -2.88 12.37 -4.95
CA TYR A 13 -1.50 12.18 -4.47
C TYR A 13 -1.45 11.49 -3.10
N LEU A 14 -2.30 11.91 -2.16
CA LEU A 14 -2.39 11.31 -0.82
C LEU A 14 -2.83 9.85 -0.88
N CYS A 15 -3.84 9.53 -1.68
CA CYS A 15 -4.31 8.16 -1.88
C CYS A 15 -3.23 7.27 -2.52
N CYS A 16 -2.53 7.77 -3.55
CA CYS A 16 -1.42 7.05 -4.17
C CYS A 16 -0.25 6.85 -3.20
N ALA A 17 0.11 7.87 -2.43
CA ALA A 17 1.20 7.79 -1.46
C ALA A 17 0.90 6.78 -0.34
N ILE A 18 -0.33 6.78 0.20
CA ILE A 18 -0.75 5.82 1.22
C ILE A 18 -0.84 4.41 0.63
N GLY A 19 -1.38 4.25 -0.58
CA GLY A 19 -1.37 2.97 -1.29
C GLY A 19 0.05 2.43 -1.42
N LEU A 20 0.98 3.22 -1.96
CA LEU A 20 2.39 2.83 -2.08
C LEU A 20 3.02 2.47 -0.72
N ALA A 21 2.75 3.23 0.33
CA ALA A 21 3.26 2.94 1.66
C ALA A 21 2.72 1.59 2.19
N VAL A 22 1.42 1.33 2.04
CA VAL A 22 0.78 0.06 2.43
C VAL A 22 1.35 -1.11 1.62
N PHE A 23 1.55 -0.93 0.31
CA PHE A 23 2.14 -1.94 -0.56
C PHE A 23 3.57 -2.29 -0.12
N ILE A 24 4.42 -1.28 0.09
CA ILE A 24 5.81 -1.51 0.51
C ILE A 24 5.85 -2.18 1.88
N LEU A 25 5.05 -1.73 2.85
CA LEU A 25 5.00 -2.32 4.19
C LEU A 25 4.54 -3.77 4.17
N THR A 26 3.49 -4.08 3.42
CA THR A 26 2.95 -5.46 3.30
C THR A 26 3.93 -6.39 2.59
N LEU A 27 4.58 -5.90 1.52
CA LEU A 27 5.55 -6.66 0.76
C LEU A 27 6.81 -6.94 1.59
N VAL A 28 7.35 -5.94 2.29
CA VAL A 28 8.47 -6.09 3.21
C VAL A 28 8.11 -7.04 4.36
N GLY A 29 6.93 -6.88 4.96
CA GLY A 29 6.48 -7.77 6.04
C GLY A 29 6.39 -9.23 5.60
N ARG A 30 5.85 -9.49 4.40
CA ARG A 30 5.80 -10.83 3.80
C ARG A 30 7.19 -11.38 3.49
N LEU A 31 8.10 -10.57 2.94
CA LEU A 31 9.48 -10.97 2.66
C LEU A 31 10.26 -11.32 3.94
N ILE A 32 10.12 -10.51 4.99
CA ILE A 32 10.75 -10.79 6.29
C ILE A 32 10.15 -12.07 6.90
N GLY A 33 8.82 -12.23 6.86
CA GLY A 33 8.16 -13.44 7.35
C GLY A 33 8.59 -14.70 6.59
N ALA A 34 8.66 -14.61 5.26
CA ALA A 34 9.17 -15.67 4.40
C ALA A 34 10.63 -15.99 4.73
N GLY A 35 11.48 -14.98 4.92
CA GLY A 35 12.88 -15.15 5.29
C GLY A 35 13.08 -15.79 6.67
N LEU A 36 12.25 -15.45 7.66
CA LEU A 36 12.30 -16.06 9.00
C LEU A 36 11.82 -17.51 9.00
N ALA A 37 10.83 -17.84 8.17
CA ALA A 37 10.30 -19.19 8.02
C ALA A 37 11.13 -20.04 7.04
N TRP A 38 12.07 -19.44 6.31
CA TRP A 38 12.79 -20.11 5.24
C TRP A 38 13.80 -21.10 5.80
N ASN A 39 13.58 -22.38 5.49
CA ASN A 39 14.58 -23.41 5.62
C ASN A 39 15.44 -23.41 4.35
N VAL A 40 16.75 -23.13 4.47
CA VAL A 40 17.72 -23.01 3.35
C VAL A 40 17.73 -24.24 2.42
N LYS A 41 17.19 -25.37 2.88
CA LYS A 41 17.05 -26.62 2.09
C LYS A 41 15.85 -26.64 1.14
N GLU A 42 14.92 -25.70 1.27
CA GLU A 42 13.68 -25.64 0.49
C GLU A 42 13.63 -24.35 -0.34
N ASP A 43 12.77 -24.32 -1.35
CA ASP A 43 12.54 -23.12 -2.15
C ASP A 43 12.03 -21.96 -1.30
N PHE A 44 12.42 -20.74 -1.68
CA PHE A 44 12.04 -19.54 -0.95
C PHE A 44 10.51 -19.39 -0.92
N PRO A 45 9.87 -19.24 0.27
CA PRO A 45 8.42 -19.27 0.41
C PRO A 45 7.78 -17.92 0.05
N PHE A 46 8.16 -17.34 -1.09
CA PHE A 46 7.61 -16.09 -1.63
C PHE A 46 7.41 -16.24 -3.13
N SER A 47 6.21 -15.95 -3.60
CA SER A 47 5.83 -16.12 -5.01
C SER A 47 5.14 -14.86 -5.58
N LEU A 48 4.93 -14.84 -6.90
CA LEU A 48 4.12 -13.81 -7.56
C LEU A 48 2.69 -13.72 -7.00
N LYS A 49 2.18 -14.82 -6.43
CA LYS A 49 0.90 -14.83 -5.71
C LYS A 49 0.93 -13.90 -4.50
N ASP A 50 2.03 -13.83 -3.75
CA ASP A 50 2.18 -12.93 -2.60
C ASP A 50 2.24 -11.46 -3.04
N VAL A 51 2.87 -11.18 -4.19
CA VAL A 51 2.87 -9.84 -4.79
C VAL A 51 1.46 -9.41 -5.16
N LEU A 52 0.66 -10.33 -5.71
CA LEU A 52 -0.73 -10.07 -6.08
C LEU A 52 -1.61 -9.80 -4.85
N ILE A 53 -1.39 -10.53 -3.76
CA ILE A 53 -2.06 -10.29 -2.47
C ILE A 53 -1.66 -8.92 -1.89
N CYS A 54 -0.38 -8.55 -1.97
CA CYS A 54 0.07 -7.21 -1.54
C CYS A 54 -0.58 -6.11 -2.39
N LEU A 55 -0.77 -6.36 -3.69
CA LEU A 55 -1.45 -5.45 -4.60
C LEU A 55 -2.95 -5.30 -4.25
N GLU A 56 -3.64 -6.39 -3.90
CA GLU A 56 -5.03 -6.32 -3.39
C GLU A 56 -5.09 -5.54 -2.08
N LEU A 57 -4.16 -5.75 -1.15
CA LEU A 57 -4.08 -4.98 0.09
C LEU A 57 -3.84 -3.48 -0.15
N THR A 58 -3.20 -3.14 -1.26
CA THR A 58 -2.98 -1.74 -1.67
C THR A 58 -4.28 -1.00 -1.94
N TRP A 59 -5.34 -1.72 -2.35
CA TRP A 59 -6.68 -1.13 -2.52
C TRP A 59 -7.26 -0.60 -1.21
N LEU A 60 -6.79 -1.07 -0.04
CA LEU A 60 -7.16 -0.50 1.26
C LEU A 60 -6.51 0.88 1.50
N GLY A 61 -5.46 1.24 0.76
CA GLY A 61 -4.84 2.56 0.81
C GLY A 61 -5.70 3.68 0.24
N LEU A 62 -6.58 3.36 -0.73
CA LEU A 62 -7.55 4.29 -1.31
C LEU A 62 -8.58 4.80 -0.28
N PRO A 63 -9.34 3.94 0.43
CA PRO A 63 -10.27 4.40 1.46
C PRO A 63 -9.54 5.07 2.63
N ALA A 64 -8.34 4.62 3.00
CA ALA A 64 -7.53 5.29 4.02
C ALA A 64 -7.13 6.73 3.62
N GLY A 65 -6.69 6.94 2.38
CA GLY A 65 -6.38 8.27 1.86
C GLY A 65 -7.59 9.20 1.75
N LEU A 66 -8.75 8.65 1.39
CA LEU A 66 -10.02 9.39 1.41
C LEU A 66 -10.44 9.82 2.82
N ILE A 67 -10.32 8.94 3.82
CA ILE A 67 -10.62 9.26 5.22
C ILE A 67 -9.69 10.37 5.72
N ILE A 68 -8.38 10.24 5.49
CA ILE A 68 -7.40 11.25 5.93
C ILE A 68 -7.70 12.60 5.29
N TRP A 69 -8.01 12.64 4.01
CA TRP A 69 -8.38 13.90 3.35
C TRP A 69 -9.69 14.48 3.90
N PHE A 70 -10.71 13.66 4.16
CA PHE A 70 -11.99 14.12 4.68
C PHE A 70 -11.88 14.74 6.08
N PHE A 71 -11.05 14.16 6.96
CA PHE A 71 -10.86 14.65 8.33
C PHE A 71 -9.80 15.75 8.47
N TYR A 72 -8.76 15.75 7.64
CA TYR A 72 -7.63 16.67 7.77
C TYR A 72 -7.73 17.91 6.87
N HIS A 73 -8.50 17.83 5.79
CA HIS A 73 -8.65 18.91 4.80
C HIS A 73 -9.96 19.69 4.93
N ARG A 74 -10.79 19.36 5.93
CA ARG A 74 -11.98 20.10 6.36
C ARG A 74 -11.61 21.14 7.41
#